data_AF-A0A9E1VXT5-F1
#
_entry.id   AF-A0A9E1VXT5-F1
#
_cell.length_a   1.000
_cell.length_b   1.000
_cell.length_c   1.000
_cell.angle_alpha   90.00
_cell.angle_beta   90.00
_cell.angle_gamma   90.00
#
_symmetry.space_group_name_H-M   'P 1'
#
loop_
_entity.id
_entity.type
_entity.pdbx_description
1 polymer ?
#
loop_
_entity_poly.entity_id
_entity_poly.type
_entity_poly.pdbx_seq_one_letter_code
_entity_poly.pdbx_strand_id
1 'polypeptide(L)' 'SFLKAPNTGSSDQFSVSIAMDETGATMVVGAAKESSNATGVTGTGQTNNGTSGAGAVYVY' A
#
# COMPACT_ATOMS: atom_id res chain seq x y z
N SER A 1 -1.98 15.16 10.84
CA SER A 1 -2.41 13.84 10.31
C SER A 1 -1.39 13.35 9.29
N PHE A 2 -1.21 12.04 9.15
CA PHE A 2 -0.31 11.45 8.16
C PHE A 2 -0.92 10.15 7.61
N LEU A 3 -0.55 9.80 6.38
CA LEU A 3 -1.00 8.58 5.72
C LEU A 3 -0.03 7.45 6.00
N LYS A 4 -0.56 6.25 6.25
CA LYS A 4 0.23 5.05 6.44
C LYS A 4 -0.51 3.80 5.96
N ALA A 5 0.24 2.82 5.52
CA ALA A 5 -0.23 1.45 5.37
C ALA A 5 -0.66 0.84 6.73
N PRO A 6 -1.60 -0.14 6.74
CA PRO A 6 -1.96 -0.86 7.96
C PRO A 6 -0.82 -1.75 8.50
N ASN A 7 0.09 -2.20 7.64
CA ASN A 7 1.14 -3.20 7.92
C ASN A 7 2.57 -2.66 7.75
N THR A 8 2.82 -1.42 8.17
CA THR A 8 4.09 -0.70 7.97
C THR A 8 5.35 -1.54 8.22
N GLY A 9 6.21 -1.67 7.21
CA GLY A 9 7.58 -2.17 7.29
C GLY A 9 8.61 -1.12 6.87
N SER A 10 9.81 -1.17 7.47
CA SER A 10 10.89 -0.19 7.25
C SER A 10 11.42 -0.17 5.81
N SER A 11 11.21 -1.25 5.05
CA SER A 11 11.69 -1.41 3.69
C SER A 11 10.59 -1.41 2.65
N ASP A 12 9.34 -1.14 3.03
CA ASP A 12 8.17 -1.35 2.15
C ASP A 12 8.06 -0.31 1.03
N GLN A 13 8.85 0.76 1.13
CA GLN A 13 8.88 1.86 0.14
C GLN A 13 7.49 2.49 -0.04
N PHE A 14 6.72 2.59 1.04
CA PHE A 14 5.45 3.32 1.03
C PHE A 14 5.67 4.76 0.52
N SER A 15 4.79 5.22 -0.38
CA SER A 15 4.89 6.53 -1.05
C SER A 15 6.03 6.67 -2.07
N VAL A 16 6.56 5.57 -2.60
CA VAL A 16 7.52 5.62 -3.74
C VAL A 16 6.88 6.15 -5.02
N SER A 17 5.56 6.03 -5.16
CA SER A 17 4.76 6.64 -6.21
C SER A 17 3.40 7.06 -5.66
N ILE A 18 2.89 8.20 -6.13
CA ILE A 18 1.59 8.75 -5.75
C ILE A 18 0.90 9.24 -7.01
N ALA A 19 -0.39 8.93 -7.14
CA ALA A 19 -1.27 9.54 -8.13
C ALA A 19 -2.61 9.88 -7.48
N MET A 20 -3.32 10.85 -8.06
CA MET A 20 -4.56 11.37 -7.53
C MET A 20 -5.50 11.65 -8.70
N ASP A 21 -6.80 11.50 -8.49
CA ASP A 21 -7.80 11.93 -9.48
C ASP A 21 -7.87 13.47 -9.57
N GLU A 22 -8.57 13.98 -10.60
CA GLU A 22 -8.69 15.43 -10.83
C GLU A 22 -9.42 16.17 -9.70
N THR A 23 -10.22 15.45 -8.91
CA THR A 23 -11.02 16.03 -7.82
C THR A 23 -10.27 16.05 -6.50
N GLY A 24 -9.19 15.29 -6.38
CA GLY A 24 -8.48 15.04 -5.14
C GLY A 24 -9.20 14.10 -4.17
N ALA A 25 -10.30 13.48 -4.58
CA ALA A 25 -11.10 12.61 -3.73
C ALA A 25 -10.51 11.21 -3.59
N THR A 26 -9.83 10.73 -4.63
CA THR A 26 -9.15 9.44 -4.64
C THR A 26 -7.67 9.64 -4.82
N MET A 27 -6.88 9.08 -3.92
CA MET A 27 -5.43 9.04 -4.03
C MET A 27 -4.94 7.60 -3.95
N VAL A 28 -4.02 7.23 -4.84
CA VAL A 28 -3.34 5.94 -4.78
C VAL A 28 -1.88 6.11 -4.37
N VAL A 29 -1.43 5.26 -3.46
CA VAL A 29 -0.06 5.26 -2.93
C VAL A 29 0.58 3.91 -3.20
N GLY A 30 1.68 3.90 -3.96
CA GLY A 30 2.47 2.69 -4.21
C GLY A 30 3.44 2.40 -3.08
N ALA A 31 3.60 1.11 -2.77
CA ALA A 31 4.58 0.56 -1.84
C ALA A 31 5.27 -0.64 -2.48
N ALA A 32 6.32 -0.39 -3.28
CA ALA A 32 6.89 -1.38 -4.20
C ALA A 32 7.57 -2.58 -3.51
N LYS A 33 7.86 -2.49 -2.20
CA LYS A 33 8.49 -3.56 -1.42
C LYS A 33 7.63 -4.00 -0.23
N GLU A 34 6.36 -3.63 -0.24
CA GLU A 34 5.39 -4.07 0.73
C GLU A 34 5.31 -5.60 0.78
N SER A 35 5.05 -6.14 1.98
CA SER A 35 5.23 -7.56 2.24
C SER A 35 3.98 -8.32 2.67
N SER A 36 2.77 -7.76 2.50
CA SER A 36 1.55 -8.51 2.82
C SER A 36 1.32 -9.63 1.82
N ASN A 37 0.57 -10.65 2.24
CA ASN A 37 0.16 -11.74 1.36
C ASN A 37 -1.22 -11.49 0.72
N ALA A 38 -1.68 -10.25 0.67
CA ALA A 38 -2.97 -9.91 0.12
C ALA A 38 -3.02 -10.11 -1.39
N THR A 39 -4.09 -10.72 -1.88
CA THR A 39 -4.33 -10.90 -3.33
C THR A 39 -5.64 -10.26 -3.74
N GLY A 40 -5.63 -9.51 -4.84
CA GLY A 40 -6.80 -8.76 -5.32
C GLY A 40 -7.05 -7.47 -4.52
N VAL A 41 -8.00 -6.65 -4.99
CA VAL A 41 -8.24 -5.28 -4.47
C VAL A 41 -8.78 -5.28 -3.03
N THR A 42 -9.59 -6.27 -2.67
CA THR A 42 -10.22 -6.42 -1.34
C THR A 42 -9.81 -7.74 -0.68
N GLY A 43 -8.59 -8.22 -0.97
CA GLY A 43 -8.07 -9.47 -0.45
C GLY A 43 -7.95 -9.50 1.08
N THR A 44 -8.00 -10.69 1.65
CA THR A 44 -7.62 -10.91 3.05
C THR A 44 -6.09 -10.81 3.19
N GLY A 45 -5.60 -10.46 4.39
CA GLY A 45 -4.15 -10.50 4.67
C GLY A 45 -3.40 -9.17 4.53
N GLN A 46 -4.07 -8.06 4.20
CA GLN A 46 -3.44 -6.73 4.07
C GLN A 46 -2.76 -6.20 5.35
N THR A 47 -2.96 -6.85 6.50
CA THR A 47 -2.40 -6.43 7.79
C THR A 47 -1.16 -7.22 8.21
N ASN A 48 -0.72 -8.20 7.42
CA ASN A 48 0.47 -9.00 7.72
C ASN A 48 1.67 -8.62 6.84
N ASN A 49 2.80 -9.28 7.09
CA ASN A 49 4.04 -9.14 6.32
C ASN A 49 4.60 -10.52 5.92
N GLY A 50 3.72 -11.39 5.40
CA GLY A 50 4.03 -12.81 5.12
C GLY A 50 4.67 -13.11 3.76
N THR A 51 4.77 -12.13 2.86
CA THR A 51 5.28 -12.33 1.49
C THR A 51 6.25 -11.22 1.13
N SER A 52 7.53 -11.42 1.41
CA SER A 52 8.57 -10.38 1.28
C SER A 52 8.60 -9.77 -0.12
N GLY A 53 8.42 -8.44 -0.19
CA GLY A 53 8.54 -7.67 -1.43
C GLY A 53 7.46 -7.97 -2.48
N ALA A 54 6.26 -8.41 -2.06
CA ALA A 54 5.12 -8.61 -2.93
C ALA A 54 4.67 -7.32 -3.65
N GLY A 55 4.82 -6.19 -2.97
CA GLY A 55 4.37 -4.89 -3.43
C GLY A 55 2.87 -4.68 -3.24
N ALA A 56 2.47 -3.42 -3.04
CA ALA A 56 1.07 -3.05 -2.86
C ALA A 56 0.74 -1.66 -3.41
N VAL A 57 -0.55 -1.42 -3.64
CA VAL A 57 -1.13 -0.10 -3.90
C VAL A 57 -2.26 0.12 -2.90
N TYR A 58 -2.24 1.26 -2.22
CA TYR A 58 -3.26 1.67 -1.26
C TYR A 58 -4.12 2.77 -1.86
N VAL A 59 -5.44 2.64 -1.75
CA VAL A 59 -6.42 3.68 -2.13
C VAL A 59 -6.84 4.43 -0.87
N TYR A 60 -6.79 5.76 -0.93
CA TYR A 60 -7.23 6.69 0.11
C TYR A 60 -8.29 7.63 -0.44
#